data_AF-A0A1M5IP41-F1
#
_entry.id   AF-A0A1M5IP41-F1
#
_cell.length_a   1.000
_cell.length_b   1.000
_cell.length_c   1.000
_cell.angle_alpha   90.00
_cell.angle_beta   90.00
_cell.angle_gamma   90.00
#
_symmetry.space_group_name_H-M   'P 1'
#
loop_
_entity.id
_entity.type
_entity.pdbx_description
1 polymer ?
#
loop_
_entity_poly.entity_id
_entity_poly.type
_entity_poly.pdbx_seq_one_letter_code
_entity_poly.pdbx_strand_id
1 'polypeptide(L)'
;MNSKTRTQNFSKFYLAICALFFLGCSNDGDNTPPPLSECETGSNPNVTFTASFTNLDDIDHIEPLGELQAFHNYSAHTYVFIKSDVAEVPVYAPVDMDLTHVSFNGVDYQPMFRASCEVVLRFGHITNPIASIRDLATNEGIGLFDSDTPTLLQFQAGELLGMTSGTAEAKSFDFGVYHEDRPQTFLNNDRFHPVETFRYSTCPYDYYSGSLRTAMFDLFGPKPLNQPLDCRGPRGVAGTIAGPWFDTVEVFSTPHFGQTEFSPLLIATTLSGTVKIVRGTESTVHRTSFGAATYADPEEVTTEHCYEVNSGGYFYFQLQTDGTLHVVRQTSGTCPSEFPTSGFLTYYR
;
A
#
# COMPACT_ATOMS: atom_id res chain seq x y z
N MET A 1 -34.00 -49.33 -74.64
CA MET A 1 -33.50 -49.73 -75.97
C MET A 1 -32.68 -48.59 -76.53
N ASN A 2 -31.43 -48.90 -76.90
CA ASN A 2 -30.58 -48.18 -77.84
C ASN A 2 -30.30 -46.68 -77.62
N SER A 3 -29.12 -46.17 -77.89
CA SER A 3 -27.79 -46.71 -78.15
C SER A 3 -26.97 -45.46 -78.49
N LYS A 4 -25.68 -45.43 -78.10
CA LYS A 4 -24.59 -44.95 -78.96
C LYS A 4 -24.63 -43.43 -79.30
N THR A 5 -23.56 -42.70 -79.56
CA THR A 5 -22.13 -42.95 -79.78
C THR A 5 -21.51 -41.57 -79.99
N ARG A 6 -20.21 -41.43 -79.65
CA ARG A 6 -19.11 -40.80 -80.41
C ARG A 6 -19.35 -39.41 -81.05
N THR A 7 -18.41 -38.46 -81.10
CA THR A 7 -16.95 -38.56 -81.21
C THR A 7 -16.34 -37.16 -81.05
N GLN A 8 -15.19 -37.09 -80.37
CA GLN A 8 -13.91 -36.47 -80.80
C GLN A 8 -13.85 -35.05 -81.40
N ASN A 9 -13.15 -34.14 -80.71
CA ASN A 9 -11.77 -33.65 -80.98
C ASN A 9 -11.60 -32.22 -80.43
N PHE A 10 -10.89 -32.04 -79.32
CA PHE A 10 -9.46 -31.64 -79.22
C PHE A 10 -9.11 -30.28 -79.84
N SER A 11 -8.98 -29.24 -78.98
CA SER A 11 -7.74 -28.44 -78.87
C SER A 11 -7.74 -27.53 -77.63
N LYS A 12 -6.88 -27.90 -76.67
CA LYS A 12 -6.01 -27.12 -75.74
C LYS A 12 -6.52 -25.76 -75.18
N PHE A 13 -6.76 -25.63 -73.86
CA PHE A 13 -5.79 -25.25 -72.77
C PHE A 13 -5.13 -23.87 -73.02
N TYR A 14 -5.17 -22.83 -72.19
CA TYR A 14 -5.29 -22.61 -70.72
C TYR A 14 -6.08 -21.29 -70.49
N LEU A 15 -7.06 -21.21 -69.59
CA LEU A 15 -6.98 -20.98 -68.13
C LEU A 15 -6.53 -19.56 -67.73
N ALA A 16 -7.51 -18.71 -67.38
CA ALA A 16 -7.47 -17.87 -66.18
C ALA A 16 -8.90 -17.44 -65.84
N ILE A 17 -9.43 -18.05 -64.79
CA ILE A 17 -10.78 -17.92 -64.26
C ILE A 17 -10.80 -16.74 -63.28
N CYS A 18 -11.76 -15.83 -63.44
CA CYS A 18 -12.34 -15.03 -62.36
C CYS A 18 -13.73 -14.53 -62.79
N ALA A 19 -14.74 -15.40 -62.64
CA ALA A 19 -16.14 -15.00 -62.44
C ALA A 19 -16.31 -14.87 -60.91
N LEU A 20 -16.63 -13.73 -60.30
CA LEU A 20 -17.83 -12.92 -60.36
C LEU A 20 -19.13 -13.70 -60.06
N PHE A 21 -19.71 -13.31 -58.92
CA PHE A 21 -20.98 -13.67 -58.29
C PHE A 21 -21.05 -14.96 -57.47
N PHE A 22 -21.13 -14.80 -56.14
CA PHE A 22 -22.25 -15.36 -55.36
C PHE A 22 -22.54 -14.49 -54.13
N LEU A 23 -23.81 -14.08 -54.03
CA LEU A 23 -24.46 -13.72 -52.77
C LEU A 23 -24.37 -14.93 -51.82
N GLY A 24 -23.93 -14.67 -50.59
CA GLY A 24 -23.99 -15.62 -49.49
C GLY A 24 -24.17 -14.86 -48.19
N CYS A 25 -25.40 -14.82 -47.68
CA CYS A 25 -25.65 -14.52 -46.28
C CYS A 25 -24.99 -15.63 -45.45
N SER A 26 -24.11 -15.25 -44.52
CA SER A 26 -23.81 -16.06 -43.34
C SER A 26 -23.80 -15.14 -42.13
N ASN A 27 -24.71 -15.45 -41.22
CA ASN A 27 -24.68 -15.04 -39.84
C ASN A 27 -23.42 -15.65 -39.20
N ASP A 28 -22.51 -14.79 -38.77
CA ASP A 28 -21.72 -14.95 -37.56
C ASP A 28 -21.72 -13.53 -36.96
N GLY A 29 -22.53 -13.22 -35.96
CA GLY A 29 -22.45 -13.90 -34.68
C GLY A 29 -21.32 -13.34 -33.83
N ASP A 30 -20.81 -12.12 -34.10
CA ASP A 30 -20.00 -11.41 -33.10
C ASP A 30 -20.93 -10.60 -32.18
N ASN A 31 -21.71 -11.34 -31.40
CA ASN A 31 -22.23 -10.87 -30.11
C ASN A 31 -21.07 -10.93 -29.11
N THR A 32 -20.02 -10.14 -29.33
CA THR A 32 -19.13 -9.80 -28.23
C THR A 32 -19.92 -8.82 -27.36
N PRO A 33 -20.27 -9.17 -26.10
CA PRO A 33 -20.74 -8.16 -25.16
C PRO A 33 -19.67 -7.06 -25.09
N PRO A 34 -20.05 -5.78 -24.95
CA PRO A 34 -19.05 -4.76 -24.63
C PRO A 34 -18.25 -5.25 -23.42
N PRO A 35 -16.91 -5.30 -23.47
CA PRO A 35 -16.15 -5.80 -22.34
C PRO A 35 -16.17 -4.75 -21.21
N LEU A 36 -16.59 -5.25 -20.06
CA LEU A 36 -16.38 -4.80 -18.67
C LEU A 36 -17.18 -3.57 -18.22
N SER A 37 -17.79 -3.72 -17.05
CA SER A 37 -18.56 -2.70 -16.33
C SER A 37 -17.79 -1.38 -16.29
N GLU A 38 -18.40 -0.32 -16.82
CA GLU A 38 -17.92 1.04 -16.61
C GLU A 38 -18.06 1.33 -15.11
N CYS A 39 -16.96 1.64 -14.41
CA CYS A 39 -17.10 2.05 -13.03
C CYS A 39 -17.94 3.33 -12.98
N GLU A 40 -18.95 3.35 -12.11
CA GLU A 40 -20.03 4.36 -12.14
C GLU A 40 -19.52 5.79 -11.91
N THR A 41 -18.46 5.95 -11.12
CA THR A 41 -17.81 7.24 -10.82
C THR A 41 -17.07 7.83 -12.03
N GLY A 42 -16.79 7.02 -13.05
CA GLY A 42 -16.00 7.40 -14.22
C GLY A 42 -14.49 7.39 -13.98
N SER A 43 -13.73 7.41 -15.09
CA SER A 43 -12.27 7.43 -15.11
C SER A 43 -11.74 8.85 -14.89
N ASN A 44 -10.83 9.01 -13.93
CA ASN A 44 -10.09 10.24 -13.68
C ASN A 44 -8.84 9.95 -12.81
N PRO A 45 -7.68 9.63 -13.41
CA PRO A 45 -6.46 9.35 -12.63
C PRO A 45 -5.85 10.60 -11.95
N ASN A 46 -6.42 11.79 -12.17
CA ASN A 46 -5.90 13.06 -11.64
C ASN A 46 -6.88 13.73 -10.66
N VAL A 47 -7.50 12.93 -9.80
CA VAL A 47 -8.35 13.42 -8.69
C VAL A 47 -7.60 14.46 -7.85
N THR A 48 -8.30 15.52 -7.44
CA THR A 48 -7.79 16.54 -6.51
C THR A 48 -8.73 16.62 -5.30
N PHE A 49 -8.17 16.55 -4.10
CA PHE A 49 -8.94 16.68 -2.87
C PHE A 49 -9.10 18.17 -2.52
N THR A 50 -10.35 18.59 -2.34
CA THR A 50 -10.76 19.99 -2.20
C THR A 50 -11.29 20.31 -0.80
N ALA A 51 -11.59 19.29 0.01
CA ALA A 51 -12.06 19.43 1.38
C ALA A 51 -11.15 18.70 2.37
N SER A 52 -10.96 19.28 3.57
CA SER A 52 -10.23 18.61 4.64
C SER A 52 -10.96 17.33 5.05
N PHE A 53 -10.24 16.22 5.19
CA PHE A 53 -10.83 14.93 5.60
C PHE A 53 -11.23 14.91 7.09
N THR A 54 -10.78 15.88 7.88
CA THR A 54 -11.12 16.04 9.30
C THR A 54 -10.87 17.48 9.77
N ASN A 55 -11.17 17.79 11.04
CA ASN A 55 -10.77 19.05 11.65
C ASN A 55 -9.29 19.01 12.04
N LEU A 56 -8.43 19.69 11.27
CA LEU A 56 -6.97 19.67 11.48
C LEU A 56 -6.55 20.28 12.82
N ASP A 57 -7.34 21.20 13.39
CA ASP A 57 -7.05 21.81 14.69
C ASP A 57 -7.18 20.81 15.85
N ASP A 58 -7.83 19.67 15.64
CA ASP A 58 -8.03 18.62 16.63
C ASP A 58 -7.01 17.46 16.50
N ILE A 59 -6.14 17.53 15.48
CA ILE A 59 -5.12 16.52 15.20
C ILE A 59 -3.82 16.90 15.91
N ASP A 60 -3.22 15.93 16.60
CA ASP A 60 -1.93 16.09 17.28
C ASP A 60 -0.79 16.02 16.26
N HIS A 61 -0.75 14.94 15.49
CA HIS A 61 0.18 14.75 14.39
C HIS A 61 -0.32 13.69 13.40
N ILE A 62 0.37 13.62 12.27
CA ILE A 62 0.17 12.63 11.21
C ILE A 62 1.46 11.84 11.05
N GLU A 63 1.37 10.52 11.13
CA GLU A 63 2.44 9.64 10.67
C GLU A 63 2.18 9.28 9.20
N PRO A 64 3.04 9.70 8.27
CA PRO A 64 2.78 9.59 6.84
C PRO A 64 2.94 8.16 6.34
N LEU A 65 2.60 7.96 5.06
CA LEU A 65 2.79 6.68 4.38
C LEU A 65 4.25 6.22 4.52
N GLY A 66 4.42 4.92 4.79
CA GLY A 66 5.69 4.24 5.01
C GLY A 66 6.41 4.59 6.32
N GLU A 67 5.76 5.28 7.25
CA GLU A 67 6.24 5.36 8.63
C GLU A 67 6.26 3.97 9.29
N LEU A 68 7.20 3.78 10.23
CA LEU A 68 7.49 2.49 10.84
C LEU A 68 6.56 2.22 12.03
N GLN A 69 5.60 1.31 11.83
CA GLN A 69 4.78 0.76 12.92
C GLN A 69 5.24 -0.62 13.35
N ALA A 70 5.05 -0.91 14.63
CA ALA A 70 5.03 -2.30 15.09
C ALA A 70 3.97 -3.09 14.30
N PHE A 71 4.15 -4.40 14.18
CA PHE A 71 3.28 -5.33 13.45
C PHE A 71 3.21 -5.15 11.93
N HIS A 72 3.74 -4.05 11.39
CA HIS A 72 3.68 -3.75 9.96
C HIS A 72 5.07 -3.71 9.32
N ASN A 73 5.20 -4.42 8.20
CA ASN A 73 6.42 -4.45 7.39
C ASN A 73 6.58 -3.17 6.58
N TYR A 74 5.45 -2.52 6.33
CA TYR A 74 5.27 -1.29 5.59
C TYR A 74 3.84 -0.84 5.87
N SER A 75 3.64 0.45 6.22
CA SER A 75 2.28 0.98 6.34
C SER A 75 1.73 1.30 4.96
N ALA A 76 0.57 0.73 4.61
CA ALA A 76 -0.16 1.00 3.37
C ALA A 76 -1.03 2.27 3.42
N HIS A 77 -1.06 2.93 4.58
CA HIS A 77 -1.90 4.09 4.88
C HIS A 77 -1.16 5.03 5.84
N THR A 78 -1.81 6.15 6.14
CA THR A 78 -1.33 7.13 7.11
C THR A 78 -2.07 6.95 8.43
N TYR A 79 -1.41 7.26 9.55
CA TYR A 79 -2.04 7.29 10.86
C TYR A 79 -2.27 8.73 11.28
N VAL A 80 -3.50 9.05 11.63
CA VAL A 80 -3.91 10.40 12.02
C VAL A 80 -4.21 10.37 13.52
N PHE A 81 -3.32 10.96 14.32
CA PHE A 81 -3.42 10.95 15.78
C PHE A 81 -4.25 12.12 16.29
N ILE A 82 -5.28 11.81 17.07
CA ILE A 82 -6.17 12.80 17.68
C ILE A 82 -5.54 13.31 18.97
N LYS A 83 -5.67 14.62 19.24
CA LYS A 83 -5.20 15.21 20.50
C LYS A 83 -5.78 14.50 21.71
N SER A 84 -4.99 14.43 22.79
CA SER A 84 -5.37 13.68 23.99
C SER A 84 -6.65 14.21 24.65
N ASP A 85 -6.88 15.52 24.58
CA ASP A 85 -8.02 16.23 25.17
C ASP A 85 -9.26 16.31 24.27
N VAL A 86 -9.15 15.90 23.00
CA VAL A 86 -10.28 15.80 22.07
C VAL A 86 -10.92 14.42 22.18
N ALA A 87 -12.23 14.35 22.41
CA ALA A 87 -12.92 13.06 22.55
C ALA A 87 -13.09 12.32 21.22
N GLU A 88 -13.59 13.02 20.21
CA GLU A 88 -13.80 12.51 18.86
C GLU A 88 -13.59 13.64 17.85
N VAL A 89 -13.21 13.28 16.62
CA VAL A 89 -13.09 14.22 15.49
C VAL A 89 -14.06 13.84 14.38
N PRO A 90 -14.58 14.81 13.61
CA PRO A 90 -15.39 14.52 12.45
C PRO A 90 -14.52 13.99 11.30
N VAL A 91 -15.09 13.11 10.49
CA VAL A 91 -14.48 12.61 9.26
C VAL A 91 -15.36 13.03 8.08
N TYR A 92 -14.75 13.71 7.10
CA TYR A 92 -15.41 14.29 5.95
C TYR A 92 -14.91 13.68 4.65
N ALA A 93 -15.74 13.72 3.61
CA ALA A 93 -15.36 13.41 2.25
C ALA A 93 -14.31 14.42 1.74
N PRO A 94 -13.09 14.01 1.36
CA PRO A 94 -12.09 14.96 0.89
C PRO A 94 -12.32 15.41 -0.57
N VAL A 95 -13.14 14.66 -1.31
CA VAL A 95 -13.50 14.85 -2.71
C VAL A 95 -14.88 14.24 -2.94
N ASP A 96 -15.51 14.54 -4.07
CA ASP A 96 -16.69 13.80 -4.53
C ASP A 96 -16.30 12.33 -4.73
N MET A 97 -17.09 11.43 -4.14
CA MET A 97 -16.76 10.01 -4.14
C MET A 97 -17.98 9.13 -3.88
N ASP A 98 -17.90 7.89 -4.35
CA ASP A 98 -18.92 6.88 -4.18
C ASP A 98 -18.50 5.91 -3.07
N LEU A 99 -19.36 5.71 -2.07
CA LEU A 99 -19.19 4.62 -1.10
C LEU A 99 -19.48 3.30 -1.80
N THR A 100 -18.49 2.42 -1.83
CA THR A 100 -18.60 1.12 -2.50
C THR A 100 -18.71 -0.03 -1.51
N HIS A 101 -18.21 0.16 -0.29
CA HIS A 101 -18.21 -0.89 0.72
C HIS A 101 -18.01 -0.37 2.14
N VAL A 102 -18.56 -1.07 3.13
CA VAL A 102 -18.37 -0.80 4.55
C VAL A 102 -18.15 -2.12 5.26
N SER A 103 -16.98 -2.30 5.87
CA SER A 103 -16.75 -3.45 6.77
C SER A 103 -16.81 -3.02 8.23
N PHE A 104 -17.22 -3.94 9.10
CA PHE A 104 -17.23 -3.78 10.55
C PHE A 104 -16.60 -5.01 11.21
N ASN A 105 -15.59 -4.79 12.05
CA ASN A 105 -14.81 -5.86 12.69
C ASN A 105 -15.29 -6.21 14.11
N GLY A 106 -16.41 -5.63 14.57
CA GLY A 106 -16.89 -5.76 15.95
C GLY A 106 -16.47 -4.61 16.87
N VAL A 107 -15.53 -3.76 16.44
CA VAL A 107 -15.01 -2.62 17.21
C VAL A 107 -15.24 -1.31 16.46
N ASP A 108 -14.88 -1.26 15.18
CA ASP A 108 -14.94 -0.06 14.34
C ASP A 108 -15.29 -0.37 12.88
N TYR A 109 -15.62 0.69 12.15
CA TYR A 109 -16.01 0.66 10.75
C TYR A 109 -14.86 1.07 9.86
N GLN A 110 -14.79 0.45 8.68
CA GLN A 110 -13.77 0.71 7.67
C GLN A 110 -14.43 0.97 6.30
N PRO A 111 -15.03 2.16 6.10
CA PRO A 111 -15.66 2.49 4.83
C PRO A 111 -14.61 2.66 3.72
N MET A 112 -14.96 2.15 2.54
CA MET A 112 -14.18 2.24 1.32
C MET A 112 -14.96 3.03 0.27
N PHE A 113 -14.26 3.96 -0.36
CA PHE A 113 -14.82 4.87 -1.33
C PHE A 113 -14.02 4.84 -2.62
N ARG A 114 -14.69 5.15 -3.72
CA ARG A 114 -14.11 5.33 -5.04
C ARG A 114 -14.24 6.80 -5.42
N ALA A 115 -13.13 7.48 -5.67
CA ALA A 115 -13.13 8.84 -6.21
C ALA A 115 -13.02 8.86 -7.74
N SER A 116 -12.45 7.81 -8.31
CA SER A 116 -12.48 7.49 -9.74
C SER A 116 -12.21 6.00 -9.92
N CYS A 117 -12.30 5.47 -11.14
CA CYS A 117 -11.97 4.06 -11.40
C CYS A 117 -10.55 3.68 -10.95
N GLU A 118 -9.61 4.63 -10.98
CA GLU A 118 -8.21 4.43 -10.64
C GLU A 118 -7.88 4.75 -9.18
N VAL A 119 -8.75 5.48 -8.46
CA VAL A 119 -8.45 6.06 -7.14
C VAL A 119 -9.47 5.62 -6.09
N VAL A 120 -8.98 4.89 -5.09
CA VAL A 120 -9.76 4.35 -3.98
C VAL A 120 -9.28 4.94 -2.66
N LEU A 121 -10.21 5.28 -1.77
CA LEU A 121 -9.95 5.80 -0.44
C LEU A 121 -10.47 4.79 0.59
N ARG A 122 -9.74 4.66 1.70
CA ARG A 122 -10.23 3.94 2.88
C ARG A 122 -10.00 4.78 4.11
N PHE A 123 -11.02 4.82 4.97
CA PHE A 123 -10.86 5.25 6.34
C PHE A 123 -10.93 4.03 7.24
N GLY A 124 -9.97 3.88 8.16
CA GLY A 124 -9.98 2.82 9.17
C GLY A 124 -10.31 3.41 10.54
N HIS A 125 -10.72 2.55 11.47
CA HIS A 125 -11.01 2.95 12.85
C HIS A 125 -12.07 4.06 12.96
N ILE A 126 -13.12 4.02 12.15
CA ILE A 126 -14.26 4.94 12.29
C ILE A 126 -15.21 4.39 13.35
N THR A 127 -15.34 5.05 14.49
CA THR A 127 -16.12 4.53 15.63
C THR A 127 -17.61 4.81 15.53
N ASN A 128 -18.00 5.94 14.92
CA ASN A 128 -19.39 6.37 14.83
C ASN A 128 -19.71 6.97 13.45
N PRO A 129 -19.82 6.14 12.39
CA PRO A 129 -20.26 6.60 11.09
C PRO A 129 -21.71 7.10 11.13
N ILE A 130 -22.09 7.95 10.17
CA ILE A 130 -23.50 8.34 10.00
C ILE A 130 -24.37 7.10 9.74
N ALA A 131 -25.66 7.20 10.08
CA ALA A 131 -26.56 6.05 10.04
C ALA A 131 -26.60 5.34 8.67
N SER A 132 -26.62 6.10 7.57
CA SER A 132 -26.65 5.54 6.23
C SER A 132 -25.41 4.70 5.88
N ILE A 133 -24.23 5.04 6.41
CA ILE A 133 -23.01 4.22 6.25
C ILE A 133 -23.07 3.02 7.20
N ARG A 134 -23.46 3.26 8.46
CA ARG A 134 -23.51 2.22 9.50
C ARG A 134 -24.41 1.05 9.12
N ASP A 135 -25.57 1.35 8.57
CA ASP A 135 -26.61 0.38 8.27
C ASP A 135 -26.26 -0.49 7.03
N LEU A 136 -25.17 -0.17 6.32
CA LEU A 136 -24.63 -0.92 5.18
C LEU A 136 -23.47 -1.86 5.56
N ALA A 137 -23.04 -1.87 6.82
CA ALA A 137 -21.85 -2.60 7.23
C ALA A 137 -21.99 -4.13 7.09
N THR A 138 -20.94 -4.76 6.57
CA THR A 138 -20.83 -6.21 6.46
C THR A 138 -19.54 -6.71 7.14
N ASN A 139 -19.35 -8.03 7.17
CA ASN A 139 -18.13 -8.68 7.64
C ASN A 139 -17.29 -9.27 6.49
N GLU A 140 -17.68 -8.99 5.25
CA GLU A 140 -17.00 -9.48 4.05
C GLU A 140 -16.01 -8.43 3.56
N GLY A 141 -14.92 -8.86 2.91
CA GLY A 141 -13.98 -7.95 2.26
C GLY A 141 -14.20 -7.96 0.75
N ILE A 142 -13.85 -6.85 0.10
CA ILE A 142 -13.80 -6.73 -1.37
C ILE A 142 -12.39 -6.35 -1.83
N GLY A 143 -12.09 -6.64 -3.10
CA GLY A 143 -10.87 -6.17 -3.77
C GLY A 143 -10.84 -4.63 -3.87
N LEU A 144 -9.64 -4.03 -3.94
CA LEU A 144 -9.53 -2.57 -3.99
C LEU A 144 -10.18 -1.98 -5.26
N PHE A 145 -9.87 -2.56 -6.42
CA PHE A 145 -10.26 -2.03 -7.73
C PHE A 145 -11.28 -2.92 -8.45
N ASP A 146 -12.14 -3.60 -7.69
CA ASP A 146 -13.18 -4.46 -8.27
C ASP A 146 -14.22 -3.62 -9.06
N SER A 147 -14.17 -3.71 -10.39
CA SER A 147 -15.02 -2.94 -11.31
C SER A 147 -16.51 -3.25 -11.15
N ASP A 148 -16.86 -4.44 -10.66
CA ASP A 148 -18.24 -4.89 -10.51
C ASP A 148 -18.87 -4.45 -9.18
N THR A 149 -18.09 -3.82 -8.29
CA THR A 149 -18.62 -3.31 -7.02
C THR A 149 -19.53 -2.09 -7.26
N PRO A 150 -20.81 -2.15 -6.84
CA PRO A 150 -21.79 -1.09 -7.07
C PRO A 150 -21.57 0.11 -6.15
N THR A 151 -22.07 1.28 -6.55
CA THR A 151 -22.20 2.42 -5.65
C THR A 151 -23.35 2.19 -4.65
N LEU A 152 -23.04 2.31 -3.36
CA LEU A 152 -24.02 2.22 -2.29
C LEU A 152 -24.61 3.60 -1.94
N LEU A 153 -23.75 4.62 -1.85
CA LEU A 153 -24.09 6.01 -1.55
C LEU A 153 -23.11 6.95 -2.27
N GLN A 154 -23.54 8.17 -2.57
CA GLN A 154 -22.68 9.20 -3.14
C GLN A 154 -22.46 10.31 -2.12
N PHE A 155 -21.24 10.83 -2.07
CA PHE A 155 -20.86 11.94 -1.20
C PHE A 155 -20.21 13.06 -2.01
N GLN A 156 -20.51 14.29 -1.65
CA GLN A 156 -19.83 15.47 -2.16
C GLN A 156 -18.66 15.87 -1.24
N ALA A 157 -17.64 16.52 -1.79
CA ALA A 157 -16.53 17.04 -1.01
C ALA A 157 -17.02 17.90 0.18
N GLY A 158 -16.54 17.59 1.38
CA GLY A 158 -16.89 18.26 2.64
C GLY A 158 -18.09 17.66 3.38
N GLU A 159 -18.79 16.68 2.81
CA GLU A 159 -19.89 16.01 3.51
C GLU A 159 -19.39 15.14 4.66
N LEU A 160 -20.16 15.12 5.76
CA LEU A 160 -19.83 14.36 6.96
C LEU A 160 -20.08 12.87 6.73
N LEU A 161 -19.05 12.06 6.97
CA LEU A 161 -19.10 10.59 6.92
C LEU A 161 -19.34 9.99 8.30
N GLY A 162 -18.91 10.69 9.36
CA GLY A 162 -19.05 10.21 10.73
C GLY A 162 -18.13 10.93 11.71
N MET A 163 -18.02 10.35 12.89
CA MET A 163 -17.07 10.72 13.94
C MET A 163 -16.14 9.55 14.23
N THR A 164 -14.94 9.85 14.72
CA THR A 164 -14.04 8.83 15.26
C THR A 164 -13.33 9.29 16.53
N SER A 165 -13.24 8.41 17.54
CA SER A 165 -12.33 8.56 18.69
C SER A 165 -10.92 8.04 18.41
N GLY A 166 -10.70 7.45 17.23
CA GLY A 166 -9.54 6.63 16.93
C GLY A 166 -9.53 5.31 17.72
N THR A 167 -8.42 4.58 17.59
CA THR A 167 -8.13 3.36 18.33
C THR A 167 -8.09 3.62 19.84
N ALA A 168 -8.45 2.61 20.63
CA ALA A 168 -8.50 2.74 22.10
C ALA A 168 -7.14 3.05 22.74
N GLU A 169 -6.05 2.54 22.18
CA GLU A 169 -4.70 2.70 22.74
C GLU A 169 -3.99 3.95 22.19
N ALA A 170 -4.00 4.14 20.86
CA ALA A 170 -3.22 5.19 20.22
C ALA A 170 -4.02 6.46 19.90
N LYS A 171 -5.37 6.43 20.00
CA LYS A 171 -6.27 7.51 19.56
C LYS A 171 -5.98 7.96 18.12
N SER A 172 -5.60 7.01 17.27
CA SER A 172 -5.34 7.23 15.85
C SER A 172 -6.41 6.58 14.99
N PHE A 173 -6.63 7.13 13.80
CA PHE A 173 -7.43 6.49 12.76
C PHE A 173 -6.67 6.48 11.44
N ASP A 174 -7.09 5.60 10.53
CA ASP A 174 -6.34 5.37 9.30
C ASP A 174 -6.91 6.20 8.17
N PHE A 175 -6.03 6.79 7.36
CA PHE A 175 -6.39 7.39 6.08
C PHE A 175 -5.50 6.82 4.98
N GLY A 176 -6.09 5.96 4.13
CA GLY A 176 -5.42 5.32 3.01
C GLY A 176 -5.97 5.82 1.68
N VAL A 177 -5.07 6.07 0.73
CA VAL A 177 -5.40 6.34 -0.67
C VAL A 177 -4.61 5.36 -1.53
N TYR A 178 -5.28 4.78 -2.50
CA TYR A 178 -4.74 3.77 -3.39
C TYR A 178 -4.97 4.19 -4.84
N HIS A 179 -3.93 4.06 -5.67
CA HIS A 179 -3.98 4.46 -7.08
C HIS A 179 -3.43 3.34 -7.97
N GLU A 180 -4.29 2.79 -8.83
CA GLU A 180 -3.95 1.63 -9.66
C GLU A 180 -2.78 1.91 -10.63
N ASP A 181 -2.78 3.09 -11.27
CA ASP A 181 -1.70 3.48 -12.21
C ASP A 181 -0.40 3.94 -11.54
N ARG A 182 -0.34 4.02 -10.21
CA ARG A 182 0.84 4.51 -9.47
C ARG A 182 1.34 3.47 -8.47
N PRO A 183 1.74 2.27 -8.92
CA PRO A 183 2.23 1.24 -8.02
C PRO A 183 3.55 1.67 -7.36
N GLN A 184 3.66 1.38 -6.06
CA GLN A 184 4.89 1.44 -5.30
C GLN A 184 5.91 0.45 -5.85
N THR A 185 7.19 0.81 -5.73
CA THR A 185 8.31 -0.05 -6.12
C THR A 185 9.13 -0.41 -4.89
N PHE A 186 9.13 -1.68 -4.52
CA PHE A 186 9.94 -2.25 -3.46
C PHE A 186 11.22 -2.85 -4.04
N LEU A 187 12.25 -3.00 -3.21
CA LEU A 187 13.50 -3.69 -3.63
C LEU A 187 13.25 -5.15 -4.03
N ASN A 188 12.29 -5.81 -3.37
CA ASN A 188 11.76 -7.10 -3.79
C ASN A 188 10.24 -7.01 -3.86
N ASN A 189 9.74 -6.69 -5.05
CA ASN A 189 8.32 -6.56 -5.34
C ASN A 189 7.53 -7.83 -5.03
N ASP A 190 8.07 -9.01 -5.32
CA ASP A 190 7.35 -10.28 -5.16
C ASP A 190 6.95 -10.55 -3.70
N ARG A 191 7.68 -9.98 -2.72
CA ARG A 191 7.38 -10.05 -1.28
C ARG A 191 6.14 -9.23 -0.87
N PHE A 192 5.80 -8.20 -1.63
CA PHE A 192 4.75 -7.23 -1.27
C PHE A 192 3.57 -7.24 -2.25
N HIS A 193 3.79 -7.70 -3.48
CA HIS A 193 2.81 -7.72 -4.57
C HIS A 193 1.58 -8.63 -4.38
N PRO A 194 1.57 -9.64 -3.49
CA PRO A 194 0.32 -10.33 -3.13
C PRO A 194 -0.69 -9.44 -2.40
N VAL A 195 -0.29 -8.27 -1.88
CA VAL A 195 -1.16 -7.34 -1.16
C VAL A 195 -1.37 -6.09 -2.00
N GLU A 196 -2.59 -5.93 -2.52
CA GLU A 196 -2.96 -4.77 -3.35
C GLU A 196 -2.74 -3.44 -2.59
N THR A 197 -3.05 -3.38 -1.30
CA THR A 197 -2.89 -2.16 -0.50
C THR A 197 -1.42 -1.70 -0.44
N PHE A 198 -0.45 -2.61 -0.28
CA PHE A 198 0.97 -2.23 -0.31
C PHE A 198 1.38 -1.74 -1.68
N ARG A 199 0.99 -2.49 -2.72
CA ARG A 199 1.36 -2.18 -4.10
C ARG A 199 0.81 -0.84 -4.56
N TYR A 200 -0.43 -0.50 -4.25
CA TYR A 200 -1.08 0.68 -4.81
C TYR A 200 -1.21 1.85 -3.84
N SER A 201 -0.72 1.73 -2.60
CA SER A 201 -0.72 2.83 -1.63
C SER A 201 -0.05 4.07 -2.20
N THR A 202 -0.61 5.24 -1.94
CA THR A 202 -0.04 6.53 -2.32
C THR A 202 -0.27 7.55 -1.21
N CYS A 203 0.52 8.61 -1.19
CA CYS A 203 0.41 9.64 -0.17
C CYS A 203 -0.93 10.39 -0.31
N PRO A 204 -1.86 10.29 0.66
CA PRO A 204 -3.14 11.00 0.57
C PRO A 204 -2.96 12.52 0.44
N TYR A 205 -1.90 13.04 1.04
CA TYR A 205 -1.64 14.47 1.13
C TYR A 205 -1.18 15.10 -0.19
N ASP A 206 -0.71 14.29 -1.14
CA ASP A 206 -0.32 14.75 -2.48
C ASP A 206 -1.52 15.06 -3.39
N TYR A 207 -2.72 14.65 -3.00
CA TYR A 207 -3.96 14.98 -3.71
C TYR A 207 -4.48 16.38 -3.35
N TYR A 208 -3.95 16.99 -2.30
CA TYR A 208 -4.28 18.35 -1.90
C TYR A 208 -3.39 19.38 -2.58
N SER A 209 -3.83 20.64 -2.60
CA SER A 209 -3.01 21.75 -3.10
C SER A 209 -3.07 22.97 -2.18
N GLY A 210 -2.15 23.92 -2.42
CA GLY A 210 -2.14 25.22 -1.74
C GLY A 210 -1.97 25.15 -0.22
N SER A 211 -2.73 25.97 0.49
CA SER A 211 -2.65 26.11 1.94
C SER A 211 -3.10 24.86 2.69
N LEU A 212 -4.08 24.12 2.16
CA LEU A 212 -4.58 22.91 2.81
C LEU A 212 -3.53 21.80 2.79
N ARG A 213 -2.83 21.62 1.66
CA ARG A 213 -1.67 20.72 1.58
C ARG A 213 -0.62 21.12 2.62
N THR A 214 -0.24 22.39 2.65
CA THR A 214 0.77 22.89 3.60
C THR A 214 0.38 22.59 5.05
N ALA A 215 -0.87 22.86 5.44
CA ALA A 215 -1.36 22.59 6.79
C ALA A 215 -1.31 21.10 7.17
N MET A 216 -1.55 20.19 6.23
CA MET A 216 -1.45 18.74 6.47
C MET A 216 0.00 18.28 6.60
N PHE A 217 0.89 18.77 5.75
CA PHE A 217 2.33 18.47 5.87
C PHE A 217 2.94 19.06 7.16
N ASP A 218 2.44 20.20 7.65
CA ASP A 218 2.87 20.80 8.92
C ASP A 218 2.52 19.94 10.14
N LEU A 219 1.53 19.05 10.00
CA LEU A 219 1.14 18.07 11.02
C LEU A 219 1.98 16.79 10.98
N PHE A 220 2.85 16.58 9.99
CA PHE A 220 3.68 15.37 9.94
C PHE A 220 4.59 15.29 11.17
N GLY A 221 4.52 14.16 11.86
CA GLY A 221 5.25 13.95 13.10
C GLY A 221 5.19 12.51 13.60
N PRO A 222 5.77 12.23 14.78
CA PRO A 222 6.43 13.20 15.68
C PRO A 222 7.64 13.88 15.01
N LYS A 223 7.68 15.23 15.05
CA LYS A 223 8.51 16.08 14.16
C LYS A 223 10.00 15.68 14.14
N PRO A 224 10.59 15.43 12.96
CA PRO A 224 12.04 15.38 12.80
C PRO A 224 12.76 16.68 12.55
N LEU A 225 14.07 16.57 12.76
CA LEU A 225 15.09 17.59 12.77
C LEU A 225 15.36 18.29 11.42
N ASN A 226 14.77 17.89 10.28
CA ASN A 226 14.97 18.61 9.01
C ASN A 226 13.79 18.48 8.02
N GLN A 227 13.54 19.59 7.31
CA GLN A 227 12.56 19.80 6.23
C GLN A 227 13.27 19.69 4.86
N PRO A 228 12.56 19.42 3.75
CA PRO A 228 11.11 19.25 3.61
C PRO A 228 10.61 17.86 4.03
N LEU A 229 9.41 17.80 4.59
CA LEU A 229 8.71 16.55 4.90
C LEU A 229 8.00 16.04 3.65
N ASP A 230 8.13 14.73 3.40
CA ASP A 230 7.39 14.01 2.36
C ASP A 230 6.89 12.67 2.92
N CYS A 231 5.85 12.13 2.32
CA CYS A 231 5.54 10.73 2.48
C CYS A 231 6.75 9.91 2.03
N ARG A 232 7.12 8.91 2.82
CA ARG A 232 8.31 8.10 2.54
C ARG A 232 7.76 6.77 2.09
N GLY A 233 7.73 6.50 0.78
CA GLY A 233 7.29 5.20 0.24
C GLY A 233 8.10 4.00 0.80
N PRO A 234 8.23 2.89 0.07
CA PRO A 234 9.02 1.75 0.51
C PRO A 234 10.42 2.14 1.03
N ARG A 235 10.73 1.83 2.30
CA ARG A 235 11.94 2.31 3.03
C ARG A 235 13.25 1.61 2.65
N GLY A 236 13.28 0.89 1.53
CA GLY A 236 14.44 0.08 1.13
C GLY A 236 15.38 0.82 0.19
N VAL A 237 16.68 0.86 0.51
CA VAL A 237 17.72 1.40 -0.38
C VAL A 237 18.70 0.29 -0.79
N ALA A 238 18.86 0.09 -2.09
CA ALA A 238 19.77 -0.92 -2.65
C ALA A 238 21.21 -0.69 -2.18
N GLY A 239 21.92 -1.75 -1.78
CA GLY A 239 23.30 -1.65 -1.30
C GLY A 239 23.46 -1.10 0.13
N THR A 240 22.37 -0.95 0.89
CA THR A 240 22.39 -0.50 2.29
C THR A 240 21.67 -1.51 3.18
N ILE A 241 21.72 -1.34 4.50
CA ILE A 241 20.94 -2.16 5.44
C ILE A 241 19.47 -1.72 5.58
N ALA A 242 19.04 -0.61 4.97
CA ALA A 242 17.69 -0.08 5.16
C ALA A 242 16.57 -0.93 4.54
N GLY A 243 15.40 -0.95 5.16
CA GLY A 243 14.19 -1.57 4.66
C GLY A 243 13.90 -2.95 5.25
N PRO A 244 12.94 -3.67 4.65
CA PRO A 244 12.48 -4.97 5.12
C PRO A 244 13.44 -6.10 4.70
N TRP A 245 13.68 -7.02 5.61
CA TRP A 245 14.54 -8.19 5.47
C TRP A 245 13.83 -9.44 5.97
N PHE A 246 14.00 -10.56 5.30
CA PHE A 246 13.27 -11.81 5.55
C PHE A 246 14.22 -12.93 5.96
N ASP A 247 13.85 -13.77 6.92
CA ASP A 247 14.69 -14.88 7.40
C ASP A 247 14.65 -16.12 6.47
N THR A 248 13.89 -16.06 5.38
CA THR A 248 13.78 -17.12 4.36
C THR A 248 14.13 -16.62 2.96
N VAL A 249 14.66 -17.50 2.12
CA VAL A 249 14.85 -17.24 0.68
C VAL A 249 13.50 -17.26 -0.06
N GLU A 250 12.58 -18.13 0.38
CA GLU A 250 11.30 -18.35 -0.28
C GLU A 250 10.40 -17.12 -0.19
N VAL A 251 9.86 -16.70 -1.33
CA VAL A 251 8.82 -15.68 -1.43
C VAL A 251 7.47 -16.35 -1.33
N PHE A 252 6.76 -16.13 -0.23
CA PHE A 252 5.44 -16.70 -0.03
C PHE A 252 4.39 -15.91 -0.81
N SER A 253 3.55 -16.63 -1.59
CA SER A 253 2.50 -16.04 -2.42
C SER A 253 1.28 -15.56 -1.64
N THR A 254 1.13 -16.01 -0.38
CA THR A 254 0.20 -15.38 0.56
C THR A 254 1.04 -14.58 1.55
N PRO A 255 0.65 -13.35 1.87
CA PRO A 255 1.25 -12.66 3.00
C PRO A 255 0.85 -13.48 4.21
N HIS A 256 1.76 -14.30 4.70
CA HIS A 256 1.59 -14.93 6.00
C HIS A 256 1.65 -13.80 7.03
N PHE A 257 0.47 -13.22 7.31
CA PHE A 257 0.17 -12.43 8.50
C PHE A 257 0.27 -13.37 9.70
N GLY A 258 1.51 -13.71 10.06
CA GLY A 258 1.84 -14.85 10.90
C GLY A 258 3.26 -15.29 10.60
N GLN A 259 4.20 -14.35 10.65
CA GLN A 259 5.60 -14.70 10.61
C GLN A 259 6.04 -15.29 11.96
N THR A 260 7.15 -16.02 11.92
CA THR A 260 7.93 -16.39 13.11
C THR A 260 8.23 -15.14 13.94
N GLU A 261 8.71 -15.29 15.17
CA GLU A 261 9.10 -14.10 15.96
C GLU A 261 10.16 -13.22 15.26
N PHE A 262 10.82 -13.64 14.16
CA PHE A 262 12.02 -13.00 13.59
C PHE A 262 11.90 -12.29 12.25
N SER A 263 10.82 -12.52 11.48
CA SER A 263 10.70 -11.97 10.15
C SER A 263 9.37 -11.23 9.98
N PRO A 264 9.30 -10.21 9.11
CA PRO A 264 10.45 -9.55 8.56
C PRO A 264 11.10 -8.69 9.65
N LEU A 265 12.39 -8.46 9.47
CA LEU A 265 13.16 -7.47 10.21
C LEU A 265 13.16 -6.19 9.39
N LEU A 266 12.56 -5.13 9.92
CA LEU A 266 12.51 -3.84 9.23
C LEU A 266 13.46 -2.86 9.92
N ILE A 267 14.39 -2.28 9.16
CA ILE A 267 15.43 -1.38 9.67
C ILE A 267 15.34 -0.06 8.91
N ALA A 268 14.90 1.02 9.56
CA ALA A 268 14.89 2.34 8.91
C ALA A 268 14.82 3.47 9.94
N THR A 269 15.11 4.69 9.49
CA THR A 269 14.82 5.90 10.25
C THR A 269 13.33 6.22 10.21
N THR A 270 12.76 6.53 11.36
CA THR A 270 11.43 7.16 11.48
C THR A 270 11.46 8.57 10.91
N LEU A 271 10.29 9.20 10.81
CA LEU A 271 10.19 10.65 10.64
C LEU A 271 11.20 11.32 11.54
N SER A 272 11.04 11.23 12.88
CA SER A 272 11.86 11.85 13.97
C SER A 272 13.39 11.72 13.87
N GLY A 273 13.91 10.94 12.93
CA GLY A 273 15.33 10.61 12.80
C GLY A 273 15.77 9.44 13.68
N THR A 274 14.91 8.94 14.57
CA THR A 274 15.18 7.73 15.36
C THR A 274 15.25 6.52 14.44
N VAL A 275 16.32 5.72 14.54
CA VAL A 275 16.39 4.40 13.89
C VAL A 275 15.48 3.45 14.63
N LYS A 276 14.53 2.83 13.91
CA LYS A 276 13.73 1.72 14.40
C LYS A 276 14.22 0.43 13.75
N ILE A 277 14.45 -0.58 14.59
CA ILE A 277 14.61 -1.97 14.20
C ILE A 277 13.35 -2.68 14.68
N VAL A 278 12.42 -2.89 13.76
CA VAL A 278 11.09 -3.43 14.03
C VAL A 278 11.10 -4.93 13.81
N ARG A 279 10.57 -5.63 14.82
CA ARG A 279 10.40 -7.07 14.86
C ARG A 279 9.09 -7.36 15.57
N GLY A 280 8.07 -7.86 14.89
CA GLY A 280 6.80 -8.22 15.54
C GLY A 280 6.14 -7.07 16.30
N THR A 281 5.90 -7.25 17.60
CA THR A 281 5.09 -6.34 18.44
C THR A 281 5.90 -5.13 18.93
N GLU A 282 5.19 -4.13 19.48
CA GLU A 282 5.84 -2.89 19.96
C GLU A 282 6.89 -3.14 21.06
N SER A 283 6.67 -4.14 21.92
CA SER A 283 7.62 -4.57 22.96
C SER A 283 8.95 -5.11 22.43
N THR A 284 9.03 -5.43 21.14
CA THR A 284 10.23 -5.93 20.46
C THR A 284 10.79 -4.94 19.45
N VAL A 285 10.24 -3.72 19.37
CA VAL A 285 10.80 -2.62 18.58
C VAL A 285 11.98 -1.99 19.31
N HIS A 286 13.14 -2.02 18.66
CA HIS A 286 14.34 -1.37 19.17
C HIS A 286 14.52 0.00 18.55
N ARG A 287 14.96 0.97 19.37
CA ARG A 287 15.06 2.38 18.99
C ARG A 287 16.44 2.92 19.33
N THR A 288 17.12 3.48 18.33
CA THR A 288 18.35 4.25 18.51
C THR A 288 18.06 5.69 18.16
N SER A 289 17.98 6.54 19.20
CA SER A 289 17.66 7.96 19.04
C SER A 289 18.73 8.67 18.22
N PHE A 290 18.31 9.71 17.49
CA PHE A 290 19.23 10.61 16.82
C PHE A 290 20.25 11.19 17.81
N GLY A 291 21.54 11.14 17.44
CA GLY A 291 22.64 11.60 18.30
C GLY A 291 23.12 10.61 19.35
N ALA A 292 22.55 9.40 19.44
CA ALA A 292 23.11 8.32 20.25
C ALA A 292 24.50 7.91 19.73
N ALA A 293 25.35 7.36 20.61
CA ALA A 293 26.74 7.02 20.25
C ALA A 293 26.86 6.01 19.09
N THR A 294 25.90 5.10 18.98
CA THR A 294 25.81 4.10 17.91
C THR A 294 24.78 4.46 16.84
N TYR A 295 24.35 5.72 16.77
CA TYR A 295 23.48 6.19 15.72
C TYR A 295 24.20 6.19 14.35
N ALA A 296 23.56 5.61 13.36
CA ALA A 296 23.86 5.77 11.94
C ALA A 296 22.54 5.67 11.18
N ASP A 297 22.39 6.39 10.07
CA ASP A 297 21.21 6.21 9.21
C ASP A 297 21.34 4.86 8.47
N PRO A 298 20.39 3.91 8.59
CA PRO A 298 20.41 2.66 7.85
C PRO A 298 20.53 2.83 6.34
N GLU A 299 20.04 3.95 5.78
CA GLU A 299 20.15 4.26 4.35
C GLU A 299 21.58 4.69 3.94
N GLU A 300 22.47 4.95 4.90
CA GLU A 300 23.88 5.29 4.67
C GLU A 300 24.84 4.14 5.01
N VAL A 301 24.37 3.11 5.74
CA VAL A 301 25.21 1.96 6.12
C VAL A 301 25.27 0.96 4.96
N THR A 302 26.43 0.94 4.28
CA THR A 302 26.70 0.09 3.10
C THR A 302 27.57 -1.14 3.38
N THR A 303 28.04 -1.29 4.61
CA THR A 303 28.90 -2.41 5.03
C THR A 303 28.35 -3.04 6.30
N GLU A 304 28.88 -2.66 7.46
CA GLU A 304 28.44 -3.17 8.75
C GLU A 304 28.25 -2.04 9.74
N HIS A 305 27.33 -2.23 10.68
CA HIS A 305 27.12 -1.30 11.77
C HIS A 305 26.47 -1.99 12.96
N CYS A 306 26.86 -1.56 14.15
CA CYS A 306 26.31 -2.05 15.40
C CYS A 306 25.51 -0.96 16.10
N TYR A 307 24.23 -1.25 16.38
CA TYR A 307 23.33 -0.41 17.15
C TYR A 307 23.19 -0.96 18.56
N GLU A 308 23.55 -0.17 19.57
CA GLU A 308 23.25 -0.51 20.96
C GLU A 308 21.78 -0.27 21.26
N VAL A 309 21.22 -1.15 22.07
CA VAL A 309 19.83 -1.05 22.51
C VAL A 309 19.82 -0.41 23.91
N ASN A 310 19.00 0.62 24.11
CA ASN A 310 18.88 1.32 25.39
C ASN A 310 18.52 0.41 26.58
N SER A 311 17.86 -0.72 26.35
CA SER A 311 17.54 -1.73 27.37
C SER A 311 18.72 -2.65 27.72
N GLY A 312 19.88 -2.47 27.10
CA GLY A 312 21.02 -3.38 27.10
C GLY A 312 21.05 -4.30 25.88
N GLY A 313 22.25 -4.71 25.48
CA GLY A 313 22.48 -5.52 24.29
C GLY A 313 22.66 -4.70 23.01
N TYR A 314 22.71 -5.39 21.87
CA TYR A 314 22.97 -4.77 20.58
C TYR A 314 22.40 -5.57 19.40
N PHE A 315 22.23 -4.88 18.28
CA PHE A 315 22.12 -5.47 16.95
C PHE A 315 23.37 -5.14 16.16
N TYR A 316 24.02 -6.14 15.58
CA TYR A 316 25.11 -5.94 14.63
C TYR A 316 24.67 -6.45 13.28
N PHE A 317 24.69 -5.56 12.30
CA PHE A 317 24.36 -5.81 10.90
C PHE A 317 25.62 -5.85 10.06
N GLN A 318 25.70 -6.79 9.13
CA GLN A 318 26.76 -6.83 8.11
C GLN A 318 26.15 -7.22 6.76
N LEU A 319 26.10 -6.25 5.85
CA LEU A 319 25.67 -6.44 4.47
C LEU A 319 26.74 -7.22 3.71
N GLN A 320 26.33 -8.33 3.11
CA GLN A 320 27.19 -9.19 2.32
C GLN A 320 27.24 -8.74 0.86
N THR A 321 28.31 -9.10 0.16
CA THR A 321 28.48 -8.77 -1.27
C THR A 321 27.45 -9.45 -2.18
N ASP A 322 26.83 -10.54 -1.72
CA ASP A 322 25.77 -11.24 -2.43
C ASP A 322 24.37 -10.63 -2.20
N GLY A 323 24.28 -9.54 -1.42
CA GLY A 323 23.04 -8.85 -1.11
C GLY A 323 22.27 -9.41 0.08
N THR A 324 22.79 -10.43 0.78
CA THR A 324 22.23 -10.90 2.05
C THR A 324 22.67 -10.04 3.23
N LEU A 325 21.95 -10.13 4.35
CA LEU A 325 22.27 -9.42 5.58
C LEU A 325 22.55 -10.41 6.71
N HIS A 326 23.75 -10.36 7.27
CA HIS A 326 24.05 -11.06 8.51
C HIS A 326 23.65 -10.20 9.70
N VAL A 327 22.90 -10.80 10.63
CA VAL A 327 22.36 -10.12 11.81
C VAL A 327 22.73 -10.88 13.07
N VAL A 328 23.44 -10.21 13.98
CA VAL A 328 23.64 -10.68 15.35
C VAL A 328 22.76 -9.86 16.27
N ARG A 329 22.00 -10.54 17.13
CA ARG A 329 21.27 -9.90 18.23
C ARG A 329 21.77 -10.44 19.56
N GLN A 330 22.19 -9.55 20.45
CA GLN A 330 22.48 -9.88 21.84
C GLN A 330 21.56 -9.09 22.76
N THR A 331 21.09 -9.72 23.83
CA THR A 331 20.21 -9.08 24.84
C THR A 331 20.98 -8.43 25.98
N SER A 332 22.31 -8.53 25.99
CA SER A 332 23.19 -7.91 26.97
C SER A 332 24.54 -7.58 26.35
N GLY A 333 25.31 -6.72 27.02
CA GLY A 333 26.60 -6.23 26.52
C GLY A 333 26.48 -4.96 25.67
N THR A 334 27.63 -4.54 25.15
CA THR A 334 27.82 -3.37 24.28
C THR A 334 28.25 -3.83 22.89
N CYS A 335 28.23 -2.92 21.93
CA CYS A 335 28.69 -3.22 20.59
C CYS A 335 30.16 -3.68 20.59
N PRO A 336 30.49 -4.86 20.02
CA PRO A 336 31.87 -5.28 19.85
C PRO A 336 32.55 -4.43 18.76
N SER A 337 33.88 -4.42 18.75
CA SER A 337 34.66 -3.66 17.76
C SER A 337 34.68 -4.28 16.36
N GLU A 338 34.27 -5.54 16.24
CA GLU A 338 34.26 -6.30 14.98
C GLU A 338 33.00 -7.18 14.92
N PHE A 339 32.52 -7.45 13.71
CA PHE A 339 31.38 -8.32 13.51
C PHE A 339 31.65 -9.75 14.01
N PRO A 340 30.75 -10.36 14.81
CA PRO A 340 30.96 -11.72 15.30
C PRO A 340 31.06 -12.76 14.18
N THR A 341 32.06 -13.64 14.26
CA THR A 341 32.34 -14.65 13.23
C THR A 341 31.37 -15.84 13.21
N SER A 342 30.46 -15.91 14.18
CA SER A 342 29.44 -16.97 14.30
C SER A 342 28.23 -16.47 15.09
N GLY A 343 27.12 -17.23 15.05
CA GLY A 343 25.90 -16.89 15.79
C GLY A 343 25.06 -15.78 15.16
N PHE A 344 25.35 -15.42 13.90
CA PHE A 344 24.49 -14.55 13.12
C PHE A 344 23.38 -15.35 12.42
N LEU A 345 22.27 -14.68 12.13
CA LEU A 345 21.23 -15.13 11.22
C LEU A 345 21.44 -14.47 9.87
N THR A 346 21.14 -15.18 8.78
CA THR A 346 21.15 -14.62 7.43
C THR A 346 19.74 -14.22 7.03
N TYR A 347 19.61 -12.98 6.59
CA TYR A 347 18.39 -12.42 6.06
C TYR A 347 18.53 -12.10 4.56
N TYR A 348 17.39 -12.09 3.87
CA TYR A 348 17.24 -11.92 2.44
C TYR A 348 16.30 -10.75 2.15
N ARG A 349 16.35 -10.20 0.94
CA ARG A 349 15.34 -9.26 0.45
C ARG A 349 14.34 -9.98 -0.42
#